data_AF-C9MKS1-F1
#
_entry.id   AF-C9MKS1-F1
#
_cell.length_a   1.000
_cell.length_b   1.000
_cell.length_c   1.000
_cell.angle_alpha   90.00
_cell.angle_beta   90.00
_cell.angle_gamma   90.00
#
_symmetry.space_group_name_H-M   'P 1'
#
loop_
_entity.id
_entity.type
_entity.pdbx_description
1 polymer ?
#
loop_
_entity_poly.entity_id
_entity_poly.type
_entity_poly.pdbx_seq_one_letter_code
_entity_poly.pdbx_strand_id
1 'polypeptide(L)'
;MGGDADPKTVDNLAFYVKQHYPTLKTGWYTGRTAISPDIHKEYFDYIKVGPYLRHLGALNSPKTNQRMLRRRPDNSFEDITSRFWNK
;
A
#
# COMPACT_ATOMS: atom_id res chain seq x y z
N MET A 1 11.05 -0.27 -7.01
CA MET A 1 10.34 -1.25 -7.86
C MET A 1 9.63 -0.50 -8.99
N GLY A 2 9.08 -1.19 -10.01
CA GLY A 2 8.49 -0.54 -11.19
C GLY A 2 7.44 0.53 -10.87
N GLY A 3 6.54 0.28 -9.89
CA GLY A 3 5.53 1.28 -9.49
C GLY A 3 6.06 2.50 -8.74
N ASP A 4 7.31 2.48 -8.26
CA ASP A 4 7.92 3.63 -7.58
C ASP A 4 8.55 4.64 -8.56
N ALA A 5 8.78 4.22 -9.80
CA ALA A 5 9.40 5.01 -10.85
C ALA A 5 8.39 5.97 -11.51
N ASP A 6 7.11 5.59 -11.53
CA ASP A 6 6.03 6.42 -12.05
C ASP A 6 4.75 6.26 -11.20
N PRO A 7 4.66 6.97 -10.05
CA PRO A 7 3.47 6.94 -9.21
C PRO A 7 2.20 7.42 -9.92
N LYS A 8 2.32 8.32 -10.91
CA LYS A 8 1.15 8.85 -11.65
C LYS A 8 0.52 7.77 -12.51
N THR A 9 1.32 6.96 -13.19
CA THR A 9 0.78 5.82 -13.94
C THR A 9 0.11 4.80 -13.03
N VAL A 10 0.67 4.54 -11.84
CA VAL A 10 0.03 3.68 -10.84
C VAL A 10 -1.31 4.25 -10.38
N ASP A 11 -1.38 5.56 -10.14
CA ASP A 11 -2.61 6.27 -9.77
C ASP A 11 -3.70 6.13 -10.85
N ASN A 12 -3.36 6.41 -12.11
CA ASN A 12 -4.26 6.29 -13.25
C ASN A 12 -4.81 4.87 -13.43
N LEU A 13 -3.96 3.86 -13.23
CA LEU A 13 -4.39 2.45 -13.30
C LEU A 13 -5.31 2.08 -12.13
N ALA A 14 -5.01 2.56 -10.92
CA ALA A 14 -5.87 2.34 -9.77
C ALA A 14 -7.24 2.99 -9.98
N PHE A 15 -7.27 4.24 -10.46
CA PHE A 15 -8.50 4.93 -10.84
C PHE A 15 -9.31 4.12 -11.86
N TYR A 16 -8.67 3.68 -12.94
CA TYR A 16 -9.33 2.87 -13.98
C TYR A 16 -9.96 1.60 -13.40
N VAL A 17 -9.24 0.86 -12.53
CA VAL A 17 -9.79 -0.33 -11.88
C VAL A 17 -11.00 0.02 -11.01
N LYS A 18 -10.96 1.11 -10.25
CA LYS A 18 -12.10 1.54 -9.41
C LYS A 18 -13.34 1.88 -10.24
N GLN A 19 -13.15 2.55 -11.38
CA GLN A 19 -14.26 2.94 -12.26
C GLN A 19 -14.89 1.75 -12.98
N HIS A 20 -14.08 0.85 -13.51
CA HIS A 20 -14.55 -0.23 -14.39
C HIS A 20 -14.79 -1.56 -13.67
N TYR A 21 -14.17 -1.77 -12.51
CA TYR A 21 -14.25 -3.01 -11.74
C TYR A 21 -14.46 -2.71 -10.24
N PRO A 22 -15.60 -2.10 -9.85
CA PRO A 22 -15.82 -1.56 -8.50
C PRO A 22 -15.77 -2.62 -7.38
N THR A 23 -15.91 -3.90 -7.72
CA THR A 23 -15.81 -5.03 -6.77
C THR A 23 -14.36 -5.42 -6.47
N LEU A 24 -13.40 -5.08 -7.34
CA LEU A 24 -11.99 -5.36 -7.13
C LEU A 24 -11.38 -4.38 -6.14
N LYS A 25 -10.46 -4.89 -5.31
CA LYS A 25 -9.66 -4.07 -4.39
C LYS A 25 -8.35 -3.69 -5.06
N THR A 26 -7.99 -2.42 -4.94
CA THR A 26 -6.73 -1.89 -5.45
C THR A 26 -5.70 -1.83 -4.32
N GLY A 27 -4.47 -2.23 -4.65
CA GLY A 27 -3.36 -2.24 -3.70
C GLY A 27 -2.08 -1.76 -4.36
N TRP A 28 -1.30 -0.95 -3.66
CA TRP A 28 0.03 -0.55 -4.12
C TRP A 28 1.10 -0.92 -3.10
N TYR A 29 2.18 -1.54 -3.57
CA TYR A 29 3.39 -1.74 -2.78
C TYR A 29 4.47 -0.77 -3.26
N THR A 30 4.86 0.15 -2.38
CA THR A 30 6.00 1.04 -2.59
C THR A 30 7.16 0.63 -1.68
N GLY A 31 8.38 0.63 -2.23
CA GLY A 31 9.60 0.45 -1.44
C GLY A 31 9.96 1.68 -0.61
N ARG A 32 9.24 2.80 -0.78
CA ARG A 32 9.47 4.04 -0.03
C ARG A 32 8.75 3.99 1.30
N THR A 33 9.29 4.69 2.30
CA THR A 33 8.66 4.80 3.63
C THR A 33 7.45 5.74 3.60
N ALA A 34 7.50 6.78 2.77
CA ALA A 34 6.41 7.74 2.59
C ALA A 34 5.62 7.44 1.32
N ILE A 35 4.32 7.68 1.39
CA ILE A 35 3.41 7.62 0.23
C ILE A 35 3.70 8.84 -0.65
N SER A 36 3.77 8.64 -1.98
CA SER A 36 3.95 9.75 -2.91
C SER A 36 2.80 10.76 -2.80
N PRO A 37 3.06 12.08 -2.80
CA PRO A 37 2.01 13.09 -2.89
C PRO A 37 1.33 13.10 -4.27
N ASP A 38 1.94 12.48 -5.28
CA ASP A 38 1.42 12.42 -6.66
C ASP A 38 0.27 11.41 -6.85
N ILE A 39 -0.16 10.72 -5.80
CA ILE A 39 -1.25 9.74 -5.86
C ILE A 39 -2.48 10.18 -5.06
N HIS A 40 -3.65 9.83 -5.56
CA HIS A 40 -4.95 10.00 -4.90
C HIS A 40 -5.23 8.76 -4.06
N LYS A 41 -5.12 8.90 -2.74
CA LYS A 41 -5.20 7.77 -1.81
C LYS A 41 -6.56 7.07 -1.84
N GLU A 42 -7.62 7.77 -2.21
CA GLU A 42 -8.97 7.26 -2.39
C GLU A 42 -9.07 6.18 -3.49
N TYR A 43 -8.14 6.14 -4.43
CA TYR A 43 -8.10 5.12 -5.48
C TYR A 43 -7.53 3.79 -4.98
N PHE A 44 -6.97 3.75 -3.78
CA PHE A 44 -6.35 2.57 -3.18
C PHE A 44 -7.15 2.08 -1.99
N ASP A 45 -7.43 0.77 -1.95
CA ASP A 45 -7.98 0.14 -0.76
C ASP A 45 -6.87 -0.28 0.22
N TYR A 46 -5.67 -0.57 -0.30
CA TYR A 46 -4.50 -0.93 0.48
C TYR A 46 -3.22 -0.26 -0.03
N ILE A 47 -2.33 0.13 0.87
CA ILE A 47 -0.98 0.62 0.53
C ILE A 47 0.02 -0.04 1.46
N LYS A 48 1.02 -0.71 0.88
CA LYS A 48 2.17 -1.24 1.62
C LYS A 48 3.37 -0.32 1.40
N VAL A 49 3.98 0.14 2.48
CA VAL A 49 5.15 1.02 2.46
C VAL A 49 6.35 0.37 3.15
N GLY A 50 7.54 0.91 2.86
CA GLY A 50 8.80 0.54 3.49
C GLY A 50 9.62 -0.48 2.67
N PRO A 51 10.96 -0.28 2.59
CA PRO A 51 11.83 -1.23 1.92
C PRO A 51 11.94 -2.52 2.76
N TYR A 52 12.23 -3.64 2.11
CA TYR A 52 12.57 -4.85 2.85
C TYR A 52 13.96 -4.72 3.48
N LEU A 53 14.04 -4.79 4.82
CA LEU A 53 15.29 -4.84 5.57
C LEU A 53 15.49 -6.24 6.16
N ARG A 54 16.53 -6.95 5.68
CA ARG A 54 16.79 -8.35 6.04
C ARG A 54 16.79 -8.60 7.56
N HIS A 55 17.44 -7.72 8.33
CA HIS A 55 17.59 -7.87 9.79
C HIS A 55 16.29 -7.60 10.58
N LEU A 56 15.27 -6.98 9.95
CA LEU A 56 13.97 -6.73 10.54
C LEU A 56 12.90 -7.74 10.10
N GLY A 57 13.17 -8.48 9.03
CA GLY A 57 12.28 -9.51 8.50
C GLY A 57 11.14 -8.97 7.62
N ALA A 58 10.37 -9.90 7.05
CA ALA A 58 9.24 -9.61 6.17
C ALA A 58 8.01 -9.13 6.96
N LEU A 59 6.87 -8.96 6.29
CA LEU A 59 5.65 -8.42 6.90
C LEU A 59 5.11 -9.27 8.08
N ASN A 60 5.49 -10.55 8.14
CA ASN A 60 5.15 -11.45 9.24
C ASN A 60 6.09 -11.34 10.46
N SER A 61 7.10 -10.48 10.40
CA SER A 61 7.95 -10.20 11.55
C SER A 61 7.38 -9.02 12.35
N PRO A 62 7.21 -9.13 13.68
CA PRO A 62 6.83 -8.00 14.52
C PRO A 62 7.88 -6.89 14.55
N LYS A 63 9.11 -7.18 14.11
CA LYS A 63 10.21 -6.21 14.02
C LYS A 63 10.27 -5.48 12.67
N THR A 64 9.39 -5.80 11.71
CA THR A 64 9.46 -5.26 10.35
C THR A 64 9.33 -3.74 10.32
N ASN A 65 10.06 -3.08 9.42
CA ASN A 65 9.89 -1.66 9.11
C ASN A 65 8.80 -1.40 8.06
N GLN A 66 8.24 -2.45 7.46
CA GLN A 66 7.18 -2.34 6.48
C GLN A 66 5.85 -2.04 7.18
N ARG A 67 4.97 -1.29 6.51
CA ARG A 67 3.61 -1.04 7.01
C ARG A 67 2.59 -1.42 5.96
N MET A 68 1.59 -2.21 6.35
CA MET A 68 0.41 -2.51 5.54
C MET A 68 -0.74 -1.61 6.00
N LEU A 69 -1.09 -0.65 5.17
CA LEU A 69 -2.12 0.34 5.45
C LEU A 69 -3.40 -0.04 4.72
N ARG A 70 -4.54 0.02 5.41
CA ARG A 70 -5.88 -0.22 4.86
C ARG A 70 -6.68 1.07 4.90
N ARG A 71 -7.28 1.47 3.78
CA ARG A 71 -8.17 2.64 3.74
C ARG A 71 -9.47 2.35 4.49
N ARG A 72 -9.89 3.31 5.32
CA ARG A 72 -11.17 3.32 6.02
C ARG A 72 -12.23 4.11 5.22
N PRO A 73 -13.53 3.97 5.55
CA PRO A 73 -14.60 4.72 4.87
C PRO A 73 -14.45 6.25 4.92
N ASP A 74 -13.77 6.78 5.94
CA ASP A 74 -13.45 8.20 6.11
C ASP A 74 -12.18 8.64 5.34
N ASN A 75 -11.67 7.79 4.44
CA ASN A 75 -10.40 7.96 3.71
C ASN A 75 -9.14 8.02 4.57
N SER A 76 -9.23 7.82 5.88
CA SER A 76 -8.05 7.61 6.73
C SER A 76 -7.44 6.23 6.46
N PHE A 77 -6.19 6.03 6.88
CA PHE A 77 -5.51 4.74 6.77
C PHE A 77 -5.27 4.14 8.15
N GLU A 78 -5.63 2.87 8.27
CA GLU A 78 -5.34 2.03 9.43
C GLU A 78 -4.10 1.19 9.17
N ASP A 79 -3.15 1.21 10.10
CA ASP A 79 -2.06 0.22 10.11
C ASP A 79 -2.60 -1.14 10.53
N ILE A 80 -2.62 -2.09 9.59
CA ILE A 80 -3.03 -3.49 9.80
C ILE A 80 -1.84 -4.46 9.77
N THR A 81 -0.61 -3.97 9.88
CA THR A 81 0.63 -4.78 9.79
C THR A 81 0.64 -5.93 10.79
N SER A 82 0.13 -5.71 12.00
CA SER A 82 0.10 -6.75 13.05
C SER A 82 -0.72 -7.98 12.69
N ARG A 83 -1.68 -7.84 11.75
CA ARG A 83 -2.49 -8.98 11.27
C ARG A 83 -1.68 -10.02 10.49
N PHE A 84 -0.45 -9.69 10.11
CA PHE A 84 0.44 -10.59 9.35
C PHE A 84 1.44 -11.32 10.23
N TRP A 85 1.57 -10.96 11.51
CA TRP A 85 2.61 -11.50 12.40
C TRP A 85 2.36 -12.95 12.85
N ASN A 86 1.09 -13.38 12.82
CA ASN A 86 0.69 -14.71 13.28
C ASN A 86 0.04 -15.47 12.12
N LYS A 87 0.56 -16.67 11.84
CA LYS A 87 -0.14 -17.74 11.13
C LYS A 87 -0.30 -18.91 12.09
#